data_AF-A0AAX2ILT2-F1
#
_entry.id   AF-A0AAX2ILT2-F1
#
_cell.length_a   1.000
_cell.length_b   1.000
_cell.length_c   1.000
_cell.angle_alpha   90.00
_cell.angle_beta   90.00
_cell.angle_gamma   90.00
#
_symmetry.space_group_name_H-M   'P 1'
#
loop_
_entity.id
_entity.type
_entity.pdbx_description
1 polymer ?
#
loop_
_entity_poly.entity_id
_entity_poly.type
_entity_poly.pdbx_seq_one_letter_code
_entity_poly.pdbx_strand_id
1 'polypeptide(L)'
;MDNLLNNYFEEENSLKNGLPSVKYISTELKLSQRYLSDMLSSLTGLNTQQYIQNAVIEKAKEKLSTTSLSVSEIAYELGFEHSQSFSKLFKI
;
A
#
# COMPACT_ATOMS: atom_id res chain seq x y z
N MET A 1 3.06 -7.63 9.01
CA MET A 1 2.30 -7.04 7.88
C MET A 1 3.24 -6.32 6.95
N ASP A 2 4.22 -5.59 7.47
CA ASP A 2 5.19 -4.82 6.67
C ASP A 2 5.98 -5.68 5.69
N ASN A 3 6.49 -6.85 6.11
CA ASN A 3 7.18 -7.77 5.20
C ASN A 3 6.30 -8.23 4.03
N LEU A 4 5.01 -8.48 4.27
CA LEU A 4 4.07 -8.88 3.22
C LEU A 4 3.85 -7.75 2.22
N LEU A 5 3.66 -6.53 2.73
CA LEU A 5 3.49 -5.33 1.90
C LEU A 5 4.77 -5.02 1.11
N ASN A 6 5.93 -5.07 1.74
CA ASN A 6 7.22 -4.87 1.09
C ASN A 6 7.42 -5.88 -0.05
N ASN A 7 7.22 -7.18 0.21
CA ASN A 7 7.33 -8.20 -0.83
C ASN A 7 6.33 -7.93 -1.98
N TYR A 8 5.11 -7.50 -1.68
CA TYR A 8 4.11 -7.16 -2.69
C TYR A 8 4.54 -5.97 -3.58
N PHE A 9 5.24 -4.98 -3.02
CA PHE A 9 5.76 -3.83 -3.77
C PHE A 9 7.04 -4.16 -4.55
N GLU A 10 7.86 -5.10 -4.10
CA GLU A 10 9.12 -5.50 -4.76
C GLU A 10 8.90 -6.47 -5.94
N GLU A 11 7.93 -7.37 -5.87
CA GLU A 11 7.76 -8.47 -6.85
C GLU A 11 7.12 -8.08 -8.20
N GLU A 12 7.11 -6.80 -8.60
CA GLU A 12 6.30 -6.27 -9.72
C GLU A 12 4.79 -6.59 -9.61
N ASN A 13 4.34 -7.19 -8.51
CA ASN A 13 2.95 -7.57 -8.29
C ASN A 13 2.04 -6.34 -8.28
N SER A 14 2.58 -5.20 -7.84
CA SER A 14 1.87 -3.92 -7.86
C SER A 14 1.59 -3.43 -9.28
N LEU A 15 2.51 -3.65 -10.23
CA LEU A 15 2.32 -3.29 -11.65
C LEU A 15 1.27 -4.18 -12.34
N LYS A 16 1.17 -5.45 -11.95
CA LYS A 16 0.25 -6.43 -12.58
C LYS A 16 -1.13 -6.47 -11.94
N ASN A 17 -1.19 -6.32 -10.62
CA ASN A 17 -2.40 -6.55 -9.82
C ASN A 17 -2.95 -5.28 -9.15
N GLY A 18 -2.27 -4.14 -9.33
CA GLY A 18 -2.61 -2.88 -8.69
C GLY A 18 -2.25 -2.88 -7.20
N LEU A 19 -2.97 -2.07 -6.41
CA LEU A 19 -2.71 -1.96 -4.98
C LEU A 19 -3.16 -3.20 -4.19
N PRO A 20 -2.45 -3.55 -3.10
CA PRO A 20 -2.87 -4.65 -2.24
C PRO A 20 -4.23 -4.33 -1.61
N SER A 21 -5.17 -5.26 -1.72
CA SER A 21 -6.50 -5.11 -1.12
C SER A 21 -6.55 -5.67 0.30
N VAL A 22 -7.49 -5.16 1.12
CA VAL A 22 -7.77 -5.71 2.46
C VAL A 22 -8.07 -7.22 2.39
N LYS A 23 -8.77 -7.66 1.34
CA LYS A 23 -9.05 -9.07 1.08
C LYS A 23 -7.77 -9.87 0.87
N TYR A 24 -6.88 -9.40 0.00
CA TYR A 24 -5.60 -10.05 -0.27
C TYR A 24 -4.79 -10.23 1.02
N ILE A 25 -4.59 -9.16 1.77
CA ILE A 25 -3.81 -9.19 3.02
C ILE A 25 -4.45 -10.12 4.05
N SER A 26 -5.77 -10.07 4.22
CA SER A 26 -6.48 -10.95 5.15
C SER A 26 -6.32 -12.43 4.75
N THR A 27 -6.29 -12.72 3.45
CA THR A 27 -6.12 -14.08 2.93
C THR A 27 -4.71 -14.61 3.19
N GLU A 28 -3.68 -13.81 2.88
CA GLU A 28 -2.28 -14.16 3.11
C GLU A 28 -1.96 -14.37 4.59
N LEU A 29 -2.55 -13.54 5.47
CA LEU A 29 -2.41 -13.68 6.91
C LEU A 29 -3.30 -14.76 7.53
N LYS A 30 -4.19 -15.40 6.73
CA LYS A 30 -5.19 -16.37 7.19
C LYS A 30 -6.11 -15.81 8.28
N LEU A 31 -6.46 -14.54 8.17
CA LEU A 31 -7.34 -13.82 9.08
C LEU A 31 -8.61 -13.39 8.36
N SER A 32 -9.71 -13.23 9.11
CA SER A 32 -10.85 -12.50 8.56
C SER A 32 -10.52 -11.02 8.43
N GLN A 33 -11.08 -10.34 7.42
CA GLN A 33 -10.90 -8.90 7.23
C GLN A 33 -11.30 -8.09 8.47
N ARG A 34 -12.37 -8.53 9.15
CA ARG A 34 -12.86 -7.94 10.39
C ARG A 34 -11.84 -8.07 11.51
N TYR A 35 -11.38 -9.30 11.77
CA TYR A 35 -10.39 -9.53 12.84
C TYR A 35 -9.09 -8.77 12.58
N LEU A 36 -8.61 -8.75 11.33
CA LEU A 36 -7.42 -7.98 10.96
C LEU A 36 -7.61 -6.48 11.22
N SER A 37 -8.76 -5.94 10.86
CA SER A 37 -9.09 -4.53 11.09
C SER A 37 -9.18 -4.20 12.57
N ASP A 38 -9.86 -5.03 13.37
CA ASP A 38 -9.99 -4.82 14.81
C ASP A 38 -8.62 -4.93 15.52
N MET A 39 -7.81 -5.92 15.12
CA MET A 39 -6.45 -6.10 15.63
C MET A 39 -5.57 -4.89 15.31
N LEU A 40 -5.51 -4.45 14.06
CA LEU A 40 -4.73 -3.27 13.66
C LEU A 40 -5.23 -2.01 14.35
N SER A 41 -6.55 -1.83 14.47
CA SER A 41 -7.14 -0.67 15.13
C SER A 41 -6.75 -0.63 16.61
N SER A 42 -6.73 -1.79 17.28
CA SER A 42 -6.33 -1.89 18.69
C SER A 42 -4.85 -1.63 18.93
N LEU A 43 -3.99 -1.99 17.98
CA LEU A 43 -2.53 -1.87 18.11
C LEU A 43 -1.98 -0.52 17.62
N THR A 44 -2.59 0.03 16.58
CA THR A 44 -2.05 1.17 15.83
C THR A 44 -3.01 2.36 15.76
N GLY A 45 -4.27 2.18 16.15
CA GLY A 45 -5.33 3.18 15.93
C GLY A 45 -5.84 3.23 14.49
N LEU A 46 -5.32 2.39 13.59
CA LEU A 46 -5.64 2.39 12.16
C LEU A 46 -6.35 1.10 11.75
N ASN A 47 -7.33 1.23 10.87
CA ASN A 47 -7.91 0.07 10.20
C ASN A 47 -6.99 -0.46 9.08
N THR A 48 -7.30 -1.65 8.56
CA THR A 48 -6.48 -2.29 7.51
C THR A 48 -6.30 -1.43 6.26
N GLN A 49 -7.35 -0.73 5.83
CA GLN A 49 -7.29 0.11 4.63
C GLN A 49 -6.37 1.33 4.84
N GLN A 50 -6.46 1.98 6.00
CA GLN A 50 -5.57 3.09 6.36
C GLN A 50 -4.12 2.62 6.48
N TYR A 51 -3.89 1.43 7.05
CA TYR A 51 -2.56 0.84 7.13
C TYR A 51 -1.95 0.62 5.74
N ILE A 52 -2.74 0.07 4.81
CA ILE A 52 -2.32 -0.10 3.41
C ILE A 52 -1.97 1.25 2.79
N GLN A 53 -2.83 2.26 2.95
CA GLN A 53 -2.59 3.60 2.42
C GLN A 53 -1.29 4.20 2.96
N ASN A 54 -1.04 4.09 4.26
CA ASN A 54 0.19 4.56 4.87
C ASN A 54 1.41 3.83 4.32
N ALA A 55 1.35 2.51 4.17
CA ALA A 55 2.45 1.74 3.59
C ALA A 55 2.75 2.15 2.15
N VAL A 56 1.71 2.43 1.35
CA VAL A 56 1.86 2.94 -0.02
C VAL A 56 2.53 4.32 -0.02
N ILE A 57 2.12 5.21 0.90
CA ILE A 57 2.72 6.55 1.03
C ILE A 57 4.19 6.45 1.44
N GLU A 58 4.52 5.61 2.41
CA GLU A 58 5.91 5.42 2.85
C GLU A 58 6.78 4.82 1.73
N LYS A 59 6.27 3.83 0.99
CA LYS A 59 6.99 3.27 -0.16
C LYS A 59 7.18 4.30 -1.28
N ALA A 60 6.19 5.16 -1.49
CA ALA A 60 6.29 6.25 -2.44
C ALA A 60 7.31 7.32 -2.04
N LYS A 61 7.35 7.70 -0.76
CA LYS A 61 8.39 8.60 -0.21
C LYS A 61 9.78 8.00 -0.36
N GLU A 62 9.92 6.71 -0.06
CA GLU A 62 11.18 5.98 -0.25
C GLU A 62 11.64 6.07 -1.71
N LYS A 63 10.77 5.74 -2.68
CA LYS A 63 11.08 5.84 -4.12
C LYS A 63 11.38 7.27 -4.57
N LEU A 64 10.64 8.26 -4.08
CA LEU A 64 10.90 9.68 -4.38
C LEU A 64 12.26 10.16 -3.85
N SER A 65 12.74 9.58 -2.76
CA SER A 65 14.03 9.94 -2.15
C SER A 65 15.22 9.17 -2.73
N THR A 66 14.98 7.96 -3.26
CA THR A 66 16.03 7.05 -3.74
C THR A 66 16.14 7.01 -5.26
N THR A 67 15.16 7.53 -5.99
CA THR A 67 15.12 7.51 -7.46
C THR A 67 14.91 8.91 -8.03
N SER A 68 15.18 9.08 -9.33
CA SER A 68 14.88 10.30 -10.08
C SER A 68 13.55 10.23 -10.83
N LEU A 69 12.68 9.29 -10.46
CA LEU A 69 11.38 9.09 -11.11
C LEU A 69 10.42 10.24 -10.78
N SER A 70 9.60 10.59 -11.76
CA SER A 70 8.50 11.53 -11.57
C SER A 70 7.39 10.93 -10.70
N VAL A 71 6.57 11.80 -10.11
CA VAL A 71 5.40 11.40 -9.32
C VAL A 71 4.47 10.47 -10.09
N SER A 72 4.30 10.70 -11.40
CA SER A 72 3.47 9.87 -12.27
C SER A 72 4.06 8.48 -12.48
N GLU A 73 5.38 8.36 -12.64
CA GLU A 73 6.08 7.08 -12.79
C GLU A 73 6.02 6.27 -11.49
N ILE A 74 6.22 6.91 -10.34
CA ILE A 74 6.11 6.25 -9.04
C ILE A 74 4.68 5.80 -8.77
N ALA A 75 3.67 6.61 -9.12
CA ALA A 75 2.28 6.20 -9.03
C ALA A 75 2.02 4.94 -9.88
N TYR A 76 2.56 4.90 -11.10
CA TYR A 76 2.42 3.74 -11.98
C TYR A 76 3.11 2.50 -11.40
N GLU A 77 4.35 2.62 -10.92
CA GLU A 77 5.08 1.51 -10.27
C GLU A 77 4.36 0.94 -9.05
N LEU A 78 3.68 1.80 -8.29
CA LEU A 78 2.92 1.39 -7.12
C LEU A 78 1.53 0.81 -7.47
N GLY A 79 1.20 0.70 -8.76
CA GLY A 79 -0.05 0.09 -9.21
C GLY A 79 -1.26 1.04 -9.23
N PHE A 80 -1.03 2.35 -9.26
CA PHE A 80 -2.10 3.31 -9.53
C PHE A 80 -2.37 3.41 -11.04
N GLU A 81 -3.59 3.09 -11.45
CA GLU A 81 -4.04 3.32 -12.84
C GLU A 81 -4.04 4.81 -13.21
N HIS A 82 -4.25 5.70 -12.23
CA HIS A 82 -4.31 7.14 -12.42
C HIS A 82 -3.48 7.88 -11.37
N SER A 83 -2.53 8.71 -11.81
CA SER A 83 -1.69 9.56 -10.95
C SER A 83 -2.48 10.59 -10.11
N GLN A 84 -3.72 10.91 -10.50
CA GLN A 84 -4.63 11.73 -9.70
C GLN A 84 -5.08 11.06 -8.40
N SER A 85 -5.28 9.74 -8.40
CA SER A 85 -5.62 8.97 -7.20
C SER A 85 -4.45 8.96 -6.22
N PHE A 86 -3.24 8.80 -6.74
CA PHE A 86 -2.01 8.94 -5.96
C PHE A 86 -1.87 10.35 -5.37
N SER A 87 -2.09 11.39 -6.18
CA SER A 87 -1.98 12.79 -5.73
C SER A 87 -2.96 13.14 -4.61
N LYS A 88 -4.15 12.52 -4.59
CA LYS A 88 -5.13 12.67 -3.49
C LYS A 88 -4.67 11.98 -2.21
N LEU A 89 -3.99 10.84 -2.31
CA LEU A 89 -3.42 10.14 -1.16
C LEU A 89 -2.18 10.87 -0.60
N PHE A 90 -1.41 11.53 -1.47
CA PHE A 90 -0.18 12.22 -1.08
C PHE A 90 -0.42 13.65 -0.56
N LYS A 91 -1.51 14.31 -0.96
CA LYS A 91 -1.94 15.60 -0.39
C LYS A 91 -2.61 15.38 0.96
N ILE A 92 -1.82 15.17 2.00
CA ILE A 92 -2.19 15.40 3.39
C ILE A 92 -1.22 16.44 3.96
#